data_AF-A0A264W1I9-F1
#
_entry.id   AF-A0A264W1I9-F1
#
_cell.length_a   1.000
_cell.length_b   1.000
_cell.length_c   1.000
_cell.angle_alpha   90.00
_cell.angle_beta   90.00
_cell.angle_gamma   90.00
#
_symmetry.space_group_name_H-M   'P 1'
#
loop_
_entity.id
_entity.type
_entity.pdbx_description
1 polymer ?
#
loop_
_entity_poly.entity_id
_entity_poly.type
_entity_poly.pdbx_seq_one_letter_code
_entity_poly.pdbx_strand_id
1 'polypeptide(L)'
;EKKPKKQVKKSKKPFPPRPEKDILLFIEEHSRELEPWQRDILTMMREEMLYFWPQLETKIMNEGWASYWHQLIIRELDLTSDEAIEFAKLNA
;
A
#
# COMPACT_ATOMS: atom_id res chain seq x y z
N GLU A 1 -17.30 -50.16 35.16
CA GLU A 1 -17.66 -49.04 34.26
C GLU A 1 -16.42 -48.29 33.79
N LYS A 2 -16.21 -48.17 32.47
CA LYS A 2 -15.08 -47.37 31.93
C LYS A 2 -15.55 -45.93 31.76
N LYS A 3 -15.01 -45.01 32.57
CA LYS A 3 -15.29 -43.56 32.45
C LYS A 3 -14.90 -43.06 31.06
N PRO A 4 -15.74 -42.27 30.37
CA PRO A 4 -15.42 -41.74 29.05
C PRO A 4 -14.28 -40.72 29.17
N LYS A 5 -13.18 -40.97 28.43
CA LYS A 5 -12.06 -40.02 28.32
C LYS A 5 -12.57 -38.76 27.62
N LYS A 6 -12.67 -37.64 28.36
CA LYS A 6 -12.94 -36.31 27.79
C LYS A 6 -11.89 -36.00 26.73
N GLN A 7 -12.30 -35.97 25.46
CA GLN A 7 -11.46 -35.49 24.37
C GLN A 7 -11.22 -33.99 24.58
N VAL A 8 -9.99 -33.62 24.95
CA VAL A 8 -9.57 -32.23 25.01
C VAL A 8 -9.60 -31.69 23.58
N LYS A 9 -10.59 -30.85 23.26
CA LYS A 9 -10.62 -30.10 21.99
C LYS A 9 -9.35 -29.24 21.96
N LYS A 10 -8.34 -29.65 21.19
CA LYS A 10 -7.16 -28.82 20.90
C LYS A 10 -7.68 -27.51 20.29
N SER A 11 -7.47 -26.37 20.95
CA SER A 11 -7.79 -25.09 20.32
C SER A 11 -6.93 -24.98 19.06
N LYS A 12 -7.56 -24.60 17.95
CA LYS A 12 -6.82 -24.35 16.71
C LYS A 12 -5.91 -23.15 16.99
N LYS A 13 -4.60 -23.30 16.73
CA LYS A 13 -3.67 -22.17 16.80
C LYS A 13 -4.14 -21.09 15.81
N PRO A 14 -3.99 -19.80 16.16
CA PRO A 14 -4.29 -18.71 15.23
C PRO A 14 -3.45 -18.87 13.98
N PHE A 15 -4.08 -18.63 12.83
CA PHE A 15 -3.45 -18.69 11.53
C PHE A 15 -3.86 -17.45 10.73
N PRO A 16 -2.91 -16.60 10.32
CA PRO A 16 -1.47 -16.65 10.61
C PRO A 16 -1.13 -16.50 12.12
N PRO A 17 0.10 -16.86 12.55
CA PRO A 17 0.56 -16.69 13.94
C PRO A 17 0.54 -15.22 14.40
N ARG A 18 0.73 -14.28 13.47
CA ARG A 18 0.60 -12.83 13.67
C ARG A 18 -0.14 -12.23 12.46
N PRO A 19 -0.89 -11.14 12.64
CA PRO A 19 -1.48 -10.42 11.50
C PRO A 19 -0.38 -9.96 10.55
N GLU A 20 -0.52 -10.29 9.27
CA GLU A 20 0.38 -9.87 8.20
C GLU A 20 -0.35 -8.85 7.32
N LYS A 21 0.33 -7.74 7.01
CA LYS A 21 -0.22 -6.72 6.10
C LYS A 21 0.15 -7.02 4.65
N ASP A 22 1.30 -7.66 4.43
CA ASP A 22 1.74 -8.10 3.12
C ASP A 22 0.99 -9.37 2.69
N ILE A 23 -0.17 -9.16 2.06
CA ILE A 23 -1.05 -10.26 1.65
C ILE A 23 -0.40 -11.14 0.57
N LEU A 24 0.43 -10.55 -0.30
CA LEU A 24 1.12 -11.31 -1.35
C LEU A 24 2.14 -12.27 -0.73
N LEU A 25 2.97 -11.78 0.20
CA LEU A 25 3.89 -12.62 0.95
C LEU A 25 3.13 -13.69 1.75
N PHE A 26 2.03 -13.31 2.42
CA PHE A 26 1.24 -14.25 3.20
C PHE A 26 0.74 -15.42 2.33
N ILE A 27 0.17 -15.13 1.16
CA ILE A 27 -0.32 -16.16 0.23
C ILE A 27 0.84 -16.99 -0.32
N GLU A 28 1.94 -16.36 -0.71
CA GLU A 28 3.15 -17.01 -1.21
C GLU A 28 3.74 -18.00 -0.21
N GLU A 29 3.78 -17.67 1.09
CA GLU A 29 4.35 -18.55 2.12
C GLU A 29 3.39 -19.67 2.55
N HIS A 30 2.09 -19.39 2.55
CA HIS A 30 1.12 -20.23 3.25
C HIS A 30 0.15 -20.99 2.34
N SER A 31 0.07 -20.65 1.06
CA SER A 31 -0.82 -21.35 0.14
C SER A 31 -0.36 -22.80 -0.08
N ARG A 32 -1.33 -23.72 -0.03
CA ARG A 32 -1.14 -25.14 -0.30
C ARG A 32 -1.46 -25.51 -1.75
N GLU A 33 -2.10 -24.61 -2.47
CA GLU A 33 -2.66 -24.85 -3.81
C GLU A 33 -1.77 -24.26 -4.92
N LEU A 34 -0.78 -23.42 -4.58
CA LEU A 34 0.07 -22.77 -5.58
C LEU A 34 1.20 -23.68 -6.04
N GLU A 35 1.23 -23.91 -7.34
CA GLU A 35 2.35 -24.48 -8.09
C GLU A 35 3.55 -23.51 -8.07
N PRO A 36 4.79 -24.00 -8.27
CA PRO A 36 6.00 -23.18 -8.21
C PRO A 36 5.93 -21.92 -9.10
N TRP A 37 5.53 -22.05 -10.36
CA TRP A 37 5.45 -20.92 -11.29
C TRP A 37 4.41 -19.86 -10.89
N GLN A 38 3.37 -20.25 -10.15
CA GLN A 38 2.36 -19.31 -9.66
C GLN A 38 2.90 -18.48 -8.49
N ARG A 39 3.80 -19.07 -7.69
CA ARG A 39 4.54 -18.34 -6.65
C ARG A 39 5.47 -17.32 -7.30
N ASP A 40 6.19 -17.70 -8.35
CA ASP A 40 7.06 -16.78 -9.09
C ASP A 40 6.29 -15.55 -9.61
N ILE A 41 5.05 -15.73 -10.09
CA ILE A 41 4.19 -14.60 -10.49
C ILE A 41 3.85 -13.70 -9.29
N LEU A 42 3.51 -14.28 -8.14
CA LEU A 42 3.24 -13.49 -6.93
C LEU A 42 4.49 -12.74 -6.46
N THR A 43 5.67 -13.36 -6.54
CA THR A 43 6.95 -12.72 -6.22
C THR A 43 7.18 -11.52 -7.13
N MET A 44 7.00 -11.66 -8.45
CA MET A 44 7.13 -10.53 -9.39
C MET A 44 6.13 -9.40 -9.08
N MET A 45 4.87 -9.72 -8.81
CA MET A 45 3.87 -8.71 -8.44
C MET A 45 4.22 -7.99 -7.13
N ARG A 46 4.75 -8.74 -6.16
CA ARG A 46 5.17 -8.21 -4.87
C ARG A 46 6.37 -7.29 -5.00
N GLU A 47 7.35 -7.65 -5.83
CA GLU A 47 8.52 -6.80 -6.12
C GLU A 47 8.11 -5.48 -6.77
N GLU A 48 7.22 -5.51 -7.75
CA GLU A 48 6.64 -4.30 -8.36
C GLU A 48 5.90 -3.44 -7.32
N MET A 49 5.07 -4.06 -6.47
CA MET A 49 4.39 -3.33 -5.39
C MET A 49 5.39 -2.66 -4.44
N LEU A 50 6.43 -3.38 -4.00
CA LEU A 50 7.45 -2.84 -3.10
C LEU A 50 8.27 -1.73 -3.75
N TYR A 51 8.51 -1.80 -5.07
CA TYR A 51 9.16 -0.74 -5.83
C TYR A 51 8.35 0.56 -5.80
N PHE A 52 7.03 0.49 -5.99
CA PHE A 52 6.15 1.67 -5.98
C PHE A 52 5.68 2.10 -4.59
N TRP A 53 5.84 1.25 -3.56
CA TRP A 53 5.35 1.52 -2.21
C TRP A 53 5.87 2.85 -1.62
N PRO A 54 7.18 3.17 -1.68
CA PRO A 54 7.68 4.45 -1.18
C PRO A 54 7.08 5.66 -1.93
N GLN A 55 6.83 5.53 -3.23
CA GLN A 55 6.21 6.59 -4.03
C GLN A 55 4.76 6.81 -3.60
N LEU A 56 4.03 5.75 -3.26
CA LEU A 56 2.67 5.85 -2.75
C LEU A 56 2.63 6.52 -1.38
N GLU A 57 3.52 6.12 -0.47
CA GLU A 57 3.61 6.69 0.89
C GLU A 57 3.99 8.17 0.88
N THR A 58 4.88 8.57 -0.04
CA THR A 58 5.38 9.94 -0.14
C THR A 58 4.61 10.79 -1.14
N LYS A 59 3.58 10.25 -1.81
CA LYS A 59 2.83 10.94 -2.87
C LYS A 59 2.36 12.32 -2.44
N ILE A 60 1.70 12.42 -1.28
CA ILE A 60 1.19 13.70 -0.76
C ILE A 60 2.33 14.68 -0.50
N MET A 61 3.45 14.21 0.05
CA MET A 61 4.60 15.06 0.30
C MET A 61 5.22 15.54 -1.02
N ASN A 62 5.48 14.64 -1.97
CA ASN A 62 6.11 14.98 -3.25
C ASN A 62 5.21 15.90 -4.10
N GLU A 63 3.96 15.48 -4.35
CA GLU A 63 3.00 16.24 -5.15
C GLU A 63 2.59 17.53 -4.43
N GLY A 64 2.34 17.47 -3.12
CA GLY A 64 1.99 18.64 -2.32
C GLY A 64 3.14 19.65 -2.22
N TRP A 65 4.39 19.20 -2.12
CA TRP A 65 5.56 20.08 -2.13
C TRP A 65 5.75 20.75 -3.49
N ALA A 66 5.57 20.01 -4.58
CA ALA A 66 5.57 20.58 -5.92
C ALA A 66 4.47 21.64 -6.08
N SER A 67 3.23 21.34 -5.66
CA SER A 67 2.12 22.30 -5.67
C SER A 67 2.44 23.54 -4.84
N TYR A 68 2.99 23.39 -3.63
CA TYR A 68 3.37 24.51 -2.77
C TYR A 68 4.38 25.44 -3.46
N TRP A 69 5.45 24.88 -4.03
CA TRP A 69 6.45 25.68 -4.74
C TRP A 69 5.91 26.29 -6.02
N HIS A 70 5.09 25.58 -6.78
CA HIS A 70 4.43 26.14 -7.96
C HIS A 70 3.60 27.37 -7.60
N GLN A 71 2.81 27.31 -6.51
CA GLN A 71 2.05 28.46 -6.03
C GLN A 71 2.95 29.62 -5.60
N LEU A 72 4.04 29.33 -4.88
CA LEU A 72 4.99 30.37 -4.46
C LEU A 72 5.67 31.04 -5.65
N ILE A 73 6.23 30.26 -6.58
CA ILE A 73 6.92 30.79 -7.76
C ILE A 73 5.98 31.69 -8.56
N ILE A 74 4.75 31.23 -8.81
CA ILE A 74 3.76 32.00 -9.57
C ILE A 74 3.39 33.31 -8.87
N ARG A 75 3.33 33.31 -7.55
CA ARG A 75 3.06 34.52 -6.76
C ARG A 75 4.21 35.54 -6.81
N GLU A 76 5.44 35.09 -6.97
CA GLU A 76 6.62 35.97 -7.07
C GLU A 76 6.83 36.51 -8.50
N LEU A 77 6.06 36.05 -9.49
CA LEU A 77 6.06 36.62 -10.84
C LEU A 77 5.23 37.90 -10.89
N ASP A 78 5.65 38.84 -11.75
CA ASP A 78 4.94 40.10 -12.01
C ASP A 78 3.72 39.85 -12.92
N LEU A 79 2.71 39.18 -12.38
CA LEU A 79 1.47 38.86 -13.08
C LEU A 79 0.43 39.96 -12.91
N THR A 80 -0.35 40.18 -13.97
CA THR A 80 -1.57 40.97 -13.88
C THR A 80 -2.62 40.26 -13.02
N SER A 81 -3.58 41.01 -12.48
CA SER A 81 -4.66 40.43 -11.69
C SER A 81 -5.49 39.40 -12.47
N ASP A 82 -5.66 39.62 -13.78
CA ASP A 82 -6.40 38.70 -14.64
C ASP A 82 -5.66 37.37 -14.82
N GLU A 83 -4.34 37.41 -15.05
CA GLU A 83 -3.48 36.20 -15.15
C GLU A 83 -3.45 35.42 -13.84
N ALA A 84 -3.37 36.13 -12.70
CA ALA A 84 -3.42 35.49 -11.38
C ALA A 84 -4.76 34.79 -11.13
N ILE A 85 -5.87 35.41 -11.52
CA ILE A 85 -7.22 34.83 -11.41
C ILE A 85 -7.38 33.63 -12.34
N GLU A 86 -6.87 33.70 -13.57
CA GLU A 86 -6.91 32.58 -14.52
C GLU A 86 -6.11 31.39 -13.99
N PHE A 87 -4.89 31.62 -13.51
CA PHE A 87 -4.08 30.59 -12.87
C PHE A 87 -4.78 29.95 -11.68
N ALA A 88 -5.40 30.75 -10.81
CA ALA A 88 -6.16 30.26 -9.66
C ALA A 88 -7.36 29.40 -10.11
N LYS A 89 -8.09 29.79 -11.16
CA LYS A 89 -9.21 29.00 -11.70
C LYS A 89 -8.78 27.66 -12.28
N LEU A 90 -7.61 27.60 -12.92
CA LEU A 90 -7.11 26.39 -13.55
C LEU A 90 -6.57 25.35 -12.54
N ASN A 91 -6.17 25.80 -11.35
CA ASN A 91 -5.53 24.97 -10.31
C ASN A 91 -6.39 24.81 -9.04
N ALA A 92 -7.67 25.22 -9.08
CA ALA A 92 -8.64 25.09 -7.99
C ALA A 92 -9.35 23.72 -7.99
#